data_AF-A0A2N1CVF6-F1
#
_entry.id   AF-A0A2N1CVF6-F1
#
_cell.length_a   1.000
_cell.length_b   1.000
_cell.length_c   1.000
_cell.angle_alpha   90.00
_cell.angle_beta   90.00
_cell.angle_gamma   90.00
#
_symmetry.space_group_name_H-M   'P 1'
#
loop_
_entity.id
_entity.type
_entity.pdbx_description
1 polymer ?
#
loop_
_entity_poly.entity_id
_entity_poly.type
_entity_poly.pdbx_seq_one_letter_code
_entity_poly.pdbx_strand_id
1 'polypeptide(L)'
;MQFFRTLIIHIVVFFIAIGVVWAGGDGGQFLNAGFETGLTIFASCALIAFIVQWVALIPAYLLKTEHFYDLTGGATYLAVIIVAFVQSEPHDIRSIVLTCVVAIWAIRLASFLFLRVRKQGSDSRFDDIKINFWSFSIAWSVQGLWVLITAGAAIAAITSSQKVDFGWFGALGLLLWLLGFSMEVVADNQKRVFKQQKNTHQEFIQTGLWARSRHPNYFGEILLWIGVAIIAYPALYQWQVVTLISPLFVILLLTKISGISLQEEQANKRWGDNTDYQAYKKRTPVLIPKLFG
;
A
#
# COMPACT_ATOMS: atom_id res chain seq x y z
N MET A 1 -28.40 5.65 -12.30
CA MET A 1 -27.78 4.42 -11.74
C MET A 1 -26.33 4.62 -11.28
N GLN A 2 -25.47 5.29 -12.05
CA GLN A 2 -24.06 5.47 -11.69
C GLN A 2 -23.85 6.22 -10.36
N PHE A 3 -24.59 7.32 -10.14
CA PHE A 3 -24.54 8.08 -8.89
C PHE A 3 -24.88 7.22 -7.64
N PHE A 4 -25.96 6.44 -7.68
CA PHE A 4 -26.34 5.56 -6.56
C PHE A 4 -25.28 4.49 -6.27
N ARG A 5 -24.70 3.88 -7.31
CA ARG A 5 -23.60 2.93 -7.15
C ARG A 5 -22.39 3.60 -6.50
N THR A 6 -22.04 4.81 -6.95
CA THR A 6 -20.97 5.60 -6.35
C THR A 6 -21.24 5.92 -4.89
N LEU A 7 -22.46 6.36 -4.56
CA LEU A 7 -22.86 6.72 -3.21
C LEU A 7 -22.73 5.52 -2.26
N ILE A 8 -23.20 4.34 -2.68
CA ILE A 8 -23.06 3.08 -1.93
C ILE A 8 -21.59 2.77 -1.67
N ILE A 9 -20.71 2.93 -2.67
CA ILE A 9 -19.27 2.68 -2.50
C ILE A 9 -18.67 3.66 -1.48
N HIS A 10 -19.01 4.95 -1.52
CA HIS A 10 -18.53 5.90 -0.51
C HIS A 10 -19.03 5.54 0.89
N ILE A 11 -20.31 5.18 1.03
CA ILE A 11 -20.86 4.73 2.32
C ILE A 11 -20.07 3.54 2.86
N VAL A 12 -19.79 2.53 2.02
CA VAL A 12 -18.99 1.37 2.42
C VAL A 12 -17.57 1.78 2.81
N VAL A 13 -16.92 2.63 2.02
CA VAL A 13 -15.55 3.12 2.30
C VAL A 13 -15.49 3.84 3.65
N PHE A 14 -16.40 4.78 3.90
CA PHE A 14 -16.44 5.52 5.15
C PHE A 14 -16.87 4.67 6.34
N PHE A 15 -17.79 3.71 6.14
CA PHE A 15 -18.17 2.77 7.19
C PHE A 15 -16.99 1.91 7.64
N ILE A 16 -16.22 1.36 6.69
CA ILE A 16 -14.99 0.61 7.00
C ILE A 16 -13.98 1.54 7.67
N ALA A 17 -13.78 2.76 7.17
CA ALA A 17 -12.86 3.72 7.76
C ALA A 17 -13.22 4.04 9.22
N ILE A 18 -14.49 4.30 9.52
CA ILE A 18 -14.99 4.56 10.88
C ILE A 18 -14.73 3.35 11.79
N GLY A 19 -14.99 2.13 11.32
CA GLY A 19 -14.70 0.92 12.08
C GLY A 19 -13.21 0.76 12.41
N VAL A 20 -12.33 1.05 11.44
CA VAL A 20 -10.88 1.01 11.62
C VAL A 20 -10.40 2.13 12.56
N VAL A 21 -10.96 3.34 12.46
CA VAL A 21 -10.64 4.46 13.35
C VAL A 21 -11.05 4.18 14.79
N TRP A 22 -12.26 3.64 14.98
CA TRP A 22 -12.74 3.25 16.29
C TRP A 22 -11.84 2.18 16.91
N ALA A 23 -11.50 1.13 16.16
CA ALA A 23 -10.67 0.05 16.66
C ALA A 23 -9.20 0.46 16.87
N GLY A 24 -8.60 1.19 15.92
CA GLY A 24 -7.20 1.61 15.98
C GLY A 24 -6.93 2.76 16.95
N GLY A 25 -7.95 3.56 17.27
CA GLY A 25 -7.88 4.63 18.27
C GLY A 25 -8.09 4.15 19.71
N ASP A 26 -8.68 2.98 19.91
CA ASP A 26 -8.93 2.41 21.23
C ASP A 26 -7.62 2.24 22.03
N GLY A 27 -7.57 2.69 23.27
CA GLY A 27 -6.32 2.68 24.08
C GLY A 27 -5.15 3.51 23.53
N GLY A 28 -5.37 4.30 22.47
CA GLY A 28 -4.37 5.18 21.87
C GLY A 28 -4.24 6.53 22.57
N GLN A 29 -3.18 7.25 22.26
CA GLN A 29 -2.94 8.59 22.76
C GLN A 29 -3.83 9.64 22.06
N PHE A 30 -4.17 10.69 22.79
CA PHE A 30 -4.96 11.82 22.29
C PHE A 30 -4.06 12.87 21.64
N LEU A 31 -4.59 13.53 20.61
CA LEU A 31 -3.89 14.60 19.92
C LEU A 31 -3.71 15.82 20.85
N ASN A 32 -2.46 16.18 21.12
CA ASN A 32 -2.13 17.38 21.88
C ASN A 32 -1.91 18.58 20.93
N ALA A 33 -2.98 19.34 20.68
CA ALA A 33 -2.96 20.50 19.78
C ALA A 33 -3.03 21.85 20.52
N GLY A 34 -2.73 21.88 21.82
CA GLY A 34 -2.89 23.07 22.67
C GLY A 34 -4.34 23.39 23.07
N PHE A 35 -5.30 22.57 22.65
CA PHE A 35 -6.71 22.57 23.09
C PHE A 35 -7.24 21.12 23.11
N GLU A 36 -8.24 20.83 23.95
CA GLU A 36 -8.84 19.50 24.04
C GLU A 36 -9.68 19.21 22.79
N THR A 37 -9.10 18.48 21.84
CA THR A 37 -9.79 18.06 20.61
C THR A 37 -10.71 16.86 20.84
N GLY A 38 -10.44 16.05 21.88
CA GLY A 38 -11.09 14.75 22.11
C GLY A 38 -10.76 13.69 21.04
N LEU A 39 -9.88 13.99 20.08
CA LEU A 39 -9.50 13.09 18.99
C LEU A 39 -8.24 12.31 19.33
N THR A 40 -8.24 11.00 19.04
CA THR A 40 -7.04 10.17 19.11
C THR A 40 -6.10 10.52 17.96
N ILE A 41 -4.79 10.36 18.15
CA ILE A 41 -3.81 10.60 17.08
C ILE A 41 -4.10 9.71 15.86
N PHE A 42 -4.57 8.47 16.10
CA PHE A 42 -5.00 7.55 15.05
C PHE A 42 -6.16 8.15 14.22
N ALA A 43 -7.17 8.70 14.88
CA ALA A 43 -8.30 9.37 14.20
C ALA A 43 -7.83 10.59 13.40
N SER A 44 -6.89 11.38 13.94
CA SER A 44 -6.28 12.50 13.23
C SER A 44 -5.51 12.05 11.98
N CYS A 45 -4.77 10.94 12.05
CA CYS A 45 -4.09 10.35 10.90
C CYS A 45 -5.09 9.90 9.83
N ALA A 46 -6.22 9.31 10.22
CA ALA A 46 -7.27 8.95 9.28
C ALA A 46 -7.88 10.18 8.60
N LEU A 47 -8.17 11.24 9.36
CA LEU A 47 -8.66 12.51 8.80
C LEU A 47 -7.67 13.10 7.81
N ILE A 48 -6.37 13.15 8.15
CA ILE A 48 -5.32 13.61 7.24
C ILE A 48 -5.30 12.74 5.97
N ALA A 49 -5.42 11.41 6.12
CA ALA A 49 -5.44 10.50 4.98
C ALA A 49 -6.55 10.85 3.99
N PHE A 50 -7.79 11.07 4.46
CA PHE A 50 -8.89 11.44 3.59
C PHE A 50 -8.80 12.89 3.08
N ILE A 51 -8.46 13.86 3.93
CA ILE A 51 -8.36 15.28 3.55
C ILE A 51 -7.35 15.46 2.42
N VAL A 52 -6.18 14.84 2.51
CA VAL A 52 -5.16 14.94 1.46
C VAL A 52 -5.70 14.40 0.13
N GLN A 53 -6.40 13.27 0.12
CA GLN A 53 -6.98 12.73 -1.13
C GLN A 53 -8.09 13.60 -1.70
N TRP A 54 -8.98 14.12 -0.86
CA TRP A 54 -10.09 14.95 -1.30
C TRP A 54 -9.63 16.34 -1.78
N VAL A 55 -8.59 16.91 -1.15
CA VAL A 55 -7.96 18.15 -1.65
C VAL A 55 -7.25 17.89 -2.97
N ALA A 56 -6.53 16.78 -3.12
CA ALA A 56 -5.83 16.44 -4.35
C ALA A 56 -6.79 16.08 -5.52
N LEU A 57 -7.97 15.54 -5.23
CA LEU A 57 -9.03 15.29 -6.21
C LEU A 57 -9.45 16.57 -6.95
N ILE A 58 -9.48 17.74 -6.27
CA ILE A 58 -9.94 19.00 -6.86
C ILE A 58 -9.10 19.38 -8.11
N PRO A 59 -7.78 19.63 -7.99
CA PRO A 59 -6.96 19.91 -9.17
C PRO A 59 -6.90 18.73 -10.13
N ALA A 60 -7.02 17.48 -9.64
CA ALA A 60 -6.94 16.29 -10.49
C ALA A 60 -8.11 16.24 -11.47
N TYR A 61 -9.30 16.54 -10.98
CA TYR A 61 -10.53 16.56 -11.74
C TYR A 61 -10.55 17.75 -12.70
N LEU A 62 -10.16 18.94 -12.22
CA LEU A 62 -10.11 20.16 -13.05
C LEU A 62 -9.13 20.01 -14.22
N LEU A 63 -7.99 19.38 -14.00
CA LEU A 63 -6.96 19.15 -15.01
C LEU A 63 -7.15 17.81 -15.76
N LYS A 64 -8.17 17.01 -15.40
CA LYS A 64 -8.44 15.67 -15.94
C LYS A 64 -7.19 14.77 -16.00
N THR A 65 -6.43 14.77 -14.91
CA THR A 65 -5.11 14.14 -14.85
C THR A 65 -4.97 13.23 -13.64
N GLU A 66 -4.38 12.06 -13.87
CA GLU A 66 -4.02 11.08 -12.86
C GLU A 66 -2.53 11.14 -12.46
N HIS A 67 -1.76 12.04 -13.06
CA HIS A 67 -0.28 12.04 -12.98
C HIS A 67 0.29 12.10 -11.56
N PHE A 68 -0.43 12.72 -10.63
CA PHE A 68 0.01 12.88 -9.26
C PHE A 68 -0.71 11.94 -8.28
N TYR A 69 -1.61 11.08 -8.75
CA TYR A 69 -2.36 10.16 -7.89
C TYR A 69 -1.45 9.29 -7.03
N ASP A 70 -0.46 8.62 -7.64
CA ASP A 70 0.49 7.77 -6.92
C ASP A 70 1.43 8.58 -6.00
N LEU A 71 1.80 9.80 -6.42
CA LEU A 71 2.63 10.69 -5.62
C LEU A 71 1.88 11.17 -4.37
N THR A 72 0.61 11.56 -4.51
CA THR A 72 -0.24 11.94 -3.39
C THR A 72 -0.40 10.78 -2.42
N GLY A 73 -0.66 9.56 -2.89
CA GLY A 73 -0.74 8.38 -2.02
C GLY A 73 0.53 8.19 -1.19
N GLY A 74 1.70 8.27 -1.81
CA GLY A 74 2.99 8.21 -1.12
C GLY A 74 3.20 9.33 -0.11
N ALA A 75 2.88 10.57 -0.49
CA ALA A 75 2.94 11.72 0.40
C ALA A 75 1.98 11.57 1.59
N THR A 76 0.82 10.96 1.40
CA THR A 76 -0.12 10.67 2.48
C THR A 76 0.44 9.65 3.47
N TYR A 77 1.05 8.55 3.00
CA TYR A 77 1.74 7.59 3.88
C TYR A 77 2.80 8.28 4.75
N LEU A 78 3.61 9.17 4.16
CA LEU A 78 4.62 9.94 4.89
C LEU A 78 3.98 10.90 5.89
N ALA A 79 2.95 11.64 5.49
CA ALA A 79 2.28 12.59 6.36
C ALA A 79 1.68 11.90 7.59
N VAL A 80 0.94 10.80 7.40
CA VAL A 80 0.28 10.10 8.52
C VAL A 80 1.29 9.46 9.47
N ILE A 81 2.38 8.86 8.94
CA ILE A 81 3.36 8.19 9.80
C ILE A 81 4.22 9.20 10.58
N ILE A 82 4.57 10.33 9.95
CA ILE A 82 5.31 11.41 10.62
C ILE A 82 4.44 12.06 11.70
N VAL A 83 3.16 12.34 11.40
CA VAL A 83 2.23 12.91 12.39
C VAL A 83 2.01 11.94 13.55
N ALA A 84 1.81 10.65 13.27
CA ALA A 84 1.67 9.63 14.31
C ALA A 84 2.90 9.60 15.23
N PHE A 85 4.10 9.67 14.66
CA PHE A 85 5.35 9.65 15.41
C PHE A 85 5.55 10.91 16.24
N VAL A 86 5.47 12.11 15.62
CA VAL A 86 5.75 13.40 16.29
C VAL A 86 4.76 13.69 17.41
N GLN A 87 3.51 13.23 17.28
CA GLN A 87 2.47 13.48 18.27
C GLN A 87 2.45 12.43 19.39
N SER A 88 3.13 11.29 19.23
CA SER A 88 3.12 10.22 20.23
C SER A 88 4.34 10.28 21.14
N GLU A 89 4.10 10.30 22.45
CA GLU A 89 5.16 10.22 23.46
C GLU A 89 4.98 8.99 24.37
N PRO A 90 6.05 8.36 24.87
CA PRO A 90 7.46 8.59 24.51
C PRO A 90 7.84 7.92 23.18
N HIS A 91 8.89 8.43 22.55
CA HIS A 91 9.48 7.86 21.33
C HIS A 91 10.34 6.62 21.66
N ASP A 92 9.76 5.44 21.53
CA ASP A 92 10.45 4.16 21.72
C ASP A 92 11.04 3.62 20.40
N ILE A 93 11.99 2.67 20.52
CA ILE A 93 12.69 2.07 19.38
C ILE A 93 11.70 1.47 18.38
N ARG A 94 10.61 0.86 18.85
CA ARG A 94 9.60 0.27 17.96
C ARG A 94 8.91 1.32 17.12
N SER A 95 8.50 2.45 17.70
CA SER A 95 7.89 3.55 16.96
C SER A 95 8.86 4.14 15.94
N ILE A 96 10.14 4.31 16.31
CA ILE A 96 11.18 4.78 15.38
C ILE A 96 11.31 3.82 14.19
N VAL A 97 11.44 2.52 14.45
CA VAL A 97 11.60 1.51 13.41
C VAL A 97 10.37 1.46 12.49
N LEU A 98 9.16 1.43 13.05
CA LEU A 98 7.90 1.44 12.28
C LEU A 98 7.80 2.67 11.37
N THR A 99 8.13 3.84 11.90
CA THR A 99 8.17 5.09 11.12
C THR A 99 9.17 5.01 9.98
N CYS A 100 10.40 4.55 10.25
CA CYS A 100 11.44 4.43 9.24
C CYS A 100 11.07 3.43 8.14
N VAL A 101 10.60 2.23 8.49
CA VAL A 101 10.31 1.18 7.49
C VAL A 101 9.13 1.57 6.59
N VAL A 102 8.09 2.20 7.15
CA VAL A 102 6.96 2.71 6.35
C VAL A 102 7.40 3.89 5.48
N ALA A 103 8.20 4.83 6.02
CA ALA A 103 8.67 5.98 5.26
C ALA A 103 9.59 5.59 4.10
N ILE A 104 10.54 4.68 4.33
CA ILE A 104 11.45 4.17 3.28
C ILE A 104 10.64 3.51 2.16
N TRP A 105 9.67 2.66 2.51
CA TRP A 105 8.79 2.03 1.53
C TRP A 105 7.97 3.06 0.75
N ALA A 106 7.35 4.02 1.44
CA ALA A 106 6.51 5.05 0.81
C ALA A 106 7.30 5.92 -0.17
N ILE A 107 8.49 6.40 0.23
CA ILE A 107 9.38 7.20 -0.64
C ILE A 107 9.77 6.40 -1.89
N ARG A 108 10.16 5.14 -1.70
CA ARG A 108 10.57 4.26 -2.80
C ARG A 108 9.42 4.02 -3.78
N LEU A 109 8.26 3.61 -3.28
CA LEU A 109 7.12 3.25 -4.13
C LEU A 109 6.59 4.47 -4.87
N ALA A 110 6.43 5.60 -4.17
CA ALA A 110 5.95 6.84 -4.78
C ALA A 110 6.90 7.36 -5.87
N SER A 111 8.21 7.35 -5.61
CA SER A 111 9.22 7.75 -6.59
C SER A 111 9.22 6.83 -7.81
N PHE A 112 9.13 5.52 -7.58
CA PHE A 112 9.11 4.53 -8.66
C PHE A 112 7.87 4.66 -9.56
N LEU A 113 6.68 4.79 -8.96
CA LEU A 113 5.42 4.93 -9.69
C LEU A 113 5.34 6.28 -10.42
N PHE A 114 5.71 7.37 -9.77
CA PHE A 114 5.72 8.70 -10.38
C PHE A 114 6.65 8.77 -11.60
N LEU A 115 7.87 8.24 -11.49
CA LEU A 115 8.80 8.18 -12.62
C LEU A 115 8.28 7.28 -13.75
N ARG A 116 7.53 6.22 -13.42
CA ARG A 116 6.90 5.35 -14.42
C ARG A 116 5.80 6.08 -15.18
N VAL A 117 4.87 6.73 -14.48
CA VAL A 117 3.74 7.43 -15.09
C VAL A 117 4.25 8.56 -15.99
N ARG A 118 5.26 9.33 -15.54
CA ARG A 118 5.91 10.35 -16.39
C ARG A 118 6.54 9.81 -17.67
N LYS A 119 7.01 8.57 -17.67
CA LYS A 119 7.59 7.92 -18.86
C LYS A 119 6.53 7.29 -19.78
N GLN A 120 5.43 6.79 -19.22
CA GLN A 120 4.36 6.14 -19.98
C GLN A 120 3.33 7.14 -20.53
N GLY A 121 3.29 8.35 -19.99
CA GLY A 121 2.42 9.44 -20.49
C GLY A 121 1.02 9.41 -19.89
N SER A 122 0.44 8.24 -19.65
CA SER A 122 -0.83 8.09 -18.93
C SER A 122 -0.92 6.74 -18.22
N ASP A 123 -1.88 6.62 -17.29
CA ASP A 123 -2.28 5.35 -16.71
C ASP A 123 -3.68 4.96 -17.18
N SER A 124 -3.74 3.90 -17.99
CA SER A 124 -4.96 3.42 -18.61
C SER A 124 -6.07 3.03 -17.62
N ARG A 125 -5.75 2.84 -16.34
CA ARG A 125 -6.75 2.58 -15.28
C ARG A 125 -7.67 3.77 -15.04
N PHE A 126 -7.20 4.99 -15.35
CA PHE A 126 -7.90 6.22 -15.04
C PHE A 126 -8.66 6.82 -16.22
N ASP A 127 -8.44 6.32 -17.44
CA ASP A 127 -8.93 6.94 -18.68
C ASP A 127 -10.45 7.13 -18.70
N ASP A 128 -11.21 6.13 -18.25
CA ASP A 128 -12.67 6.19 -18.23
C ASP A 128 -13.22 6.93 -16.99
N ILE A 129 -12.50 6.86 -15.86
CA ILE A 129 -13.01 7.38 -14.58
C ILE A 129 -12.70 8.87 -14.38
N LYS A 130 -11.61 9.39 -14.96
CA LYS A 130 -11.18 10.79 -14.79
C LYS A 130 -12.13 11.82 -15.42
N ILE A 131 -13.02 11.36 -16.29
CA ILE A 131 -14.04 12.20 -16.95
C ILE A 131 -15.22 12.51 -16.02
N ASN A 132 -15.55 11.57 -15.12
CA ASN A 132 -16.73 11.67 -14.26
C ASN A 132 -16.30 11.88 -12.80
N PHE A 133 -16.68 13.03 -12.22
CA PHE A 133 -16.34 13.39 -10.84
C PHE A 133 -16.66 12.26 -9.83
N TRP A 134 -17.85 11.70 -9.89
CA TRP A 134 -18.32 10.67 -8.97
C TRP A 134 -17.56 9.35 -9.11
N SER A 135 -17.12 9.01 -10.32
CA SER A 135 -16.30 7.80 -10.52
C SER A 135 -14.86 8.05 -10.11
N PHE A 136 -14.35 9.25 -10.35
CA PHE A 136 -13.00 9.61 -9.95
C PHE A 136 -12.85 9.73 -8.44
N SER A 137 -13.83 10.31 -7.75
CA SER A 137 -13.82 10.46 -6.28
C SER A 137 -13.77 9.13 -5.54
N ILE A 138 -14.24 8.04 -6.15
CA ILE A 138 -14.08 6.68 -5.61
C ILE A 138 -12.60 6.30 -5.55
N ALA A 139 -11.81 6.56 -6.60
CA ALA A 139 -10.40 6.22 -6.62
C ALA A 139 -9.66 6.93 -5.46
N TRP A 140 -9.89 8.24 -5.31
CA TRP A 140 -9.31 9.05 -4.23
C TRP A 140 -9.78 8.61 -2.83
N SER A 141 -11.07 8.29 -2.67
CA SER A 141 -11.60 7.79 -1.39
C SER A 141 -11.04 6.41 -1.02
N VAL A 142 -10.94 5.51 -2.01
CA VAL A 142 -10.32 4.19 -1.83
C VAL A 142 -8.83 4.30 -1.54
N GLN A 143 -8.13 5.28 -2.11
CA GLN A 143 -6.73 5.55 -1.78
C GLN A 143 -6.56 5.97 -0.32
N GLY A 144 -7.44 6.84 0.19
CA GLY A 144 -7.43 7.23 1.61
C GLY A 144 -7.65 6.03 2.53
N LEU A 145 -8.65 5.19 2.20
CA LEU A 145 -8.90 3.94 2.92
C LEU A 145 -7.73 2.96 2.83
N TRP A 146 -7.09 2.87 1.66
CA TRP A 146 -5.92 2.03 1.46
C TRP A 146 -4.80 2.45 2.41
N VAL A 147 -4.43 3.74 2.42
CA VAL A 147 -3.41 4.26 3.34
C VAL A 147 -3.76 3.93 4.79
N LEU A 148 -5.00 4.17 5.20
CA LEU A 148 -5.47 3.93 6.56
C LEU A 148 -5.35 2.45 6.97
N ILE A 149 -5.85 1.52 6.16
CA ILE A 149 -5.82 0.10 6.51
C ILE A 149 -4.41 -0.46 6.47
N THR A 150 -3.62 -0.08 5.46
CA THR A 150 -2.30 -0.67 5.24
C THR A 150 -1.29 -0.15 6.26
N ALA A 151 -1.25 1.15 6.51
CA ALA A 151 -0.42 1.72 7.58
C ALA A 151 -1.02 1.52 8.98
N GLY A 152 -2.27 1.06 9.09
CA GLY A 152 -3.03 1.02 10.34
C GLY A 152 -2.31 0.33 11.49
N ALA A 153 -1.70 -0.84 11.24
CA ALA A 153 -0.94 -1.55 12.28
C ALA A 153 0.26 -0.72 12.80
N ALA A 154 0.97 -0.04 11.91
CA ALA A 154 2.08 0.82 12.29
C ALA A 154 1.59 2.06 13.06
N ILE A 155 0.54 2.73 12.56
CA ILE A 155 -0.03 3.92 13.21
C ILE A 155 -0.53 3.54 14.61
N ALA A 156 -1.32 2.48 14.74
CA ALA A 156 -1.85 2.05 16.04
C ALA A 156 -0.75 1.71 17.04
N ALA A 157 0.29 0.97 16.63
CA ALA A 157 1.42 0.64 17.50
C ALA A 157 2.23 1.88 17.89
N ILE A 158 2.46 2.82 16.96
CA ILE A 158 3.12 4.10 17.25
C ILE A 158 2.30 4.89 18.26
N THR A 159 1.00 5.05 18.03
CA THR A 159 0.12 5.89 18.87
C THR A 159 -0.39 5.19 20.13
N SER A 160 0.00 3.94 20.37
CA SER A 160 -0.45 3.18 21.54
C SER A 160 0.08 3.79 22.83
N SER A 161 -0.77 3.81 23.86
CA SER A 161 -0.37 4.20 25.21
C SER A 161 0.49 3.11 25.88
N GLN A 162 0.38 1.86 25.42
CA GLN A 162 1.20 0.76 25.89
C GLN A 162 2.49 0.67 25.08
N LYS A 163 3.60 1.08 25.68
CA LYS A 163 4.94 0.93 25.09
C LYS A 163 5.56 -0.39 25.53
N VAL A 164 6.09 -1.14 24.58
CA VAL A 164 6.70 -2.46 24.80
C VAL A 164 8.04 -2.49 24.09
N ASP A 165 9.05 -3.05 24.76
CA ASP A 165 10.40 -3.19 24.23
C ASP A 165 10.40 -3.87 22.86
N PHE A 166 11.35 -3.51 22.01
CA PHE A 166 11.43 -3.99 20.63
C PHE A 166 11.41 -5.53 20.55
N GLY A 167 12.19 -6.19 21.43
CA GLY A 167 12.17 -7.63 21.61
C GLY A 167 12.47 -8.44 20.35
N TRP A 168 12.25 -9.75 20.44
CA TRP A 168 12.48 -10.67 19.32
C TRP A 168 11.44 -10.51 18.20
N PHE A 169 10.20 -10.12 18.55
CA PHE A 169 9.14 -9.81 17.57
C PHE A 169 9.57 -8.65 16.65
N GLY A 170 10.12 -7.57 17.22
CA GLY A 170 10.67 -6.47 16.44
C GLY A 170 11.78 -6.93 15.49
N ALA A 171 12.72 -7.74 15.98
CA ALA A 171 13.82 -8.25 15.16
C ALA A 171 13.35 -9.17 14.02
N LEU A 172 12.42 -10.09 14.30
CA LEU A 172 11.83 -10.96 13.29
C LEU A 172 11.05 -10.17 12.23
N GLY A 173 10.21 -9.23 12.67
CA GLY A 173 9.43 -8.40 11.77
C GLY A 173 10.32 -7.50 10.91
N LEU A 174 11.40 -6.95 11.46
CA LEU A 174 12.39 -6.17 10.71
C LEU A 174 13.13 -7.03 9.68
N LEU A 175 13.51 -8.26 10.04
CA LEU A 175 14.12 -9.21 9.11
C LEU A 175 13.19 -9.51 7.92
N LEU A 176 11.91 -9.80 8.19
CA LEU A 176 10.92 -10.04 7.15
C LEU A 176 10.70 -8.81 6.28
N TRP A 177 10.69 -7.62 6.89
CA TRP A 177 10.62 -6.35 6.16
C TRP A 177 11.81 -6.17 5.21
N LEU A 178 13.04 -6.38 5.68
CA LEU A 178 14.26 -6.26 4.87
C LEU A 178 14.27 -7.25 3.71
N LEU A 179 13.85 -8.51 3.94
CA LEU A 179 13.75 -9.52 2.89
C LEU A 179 12.68 -9.15 1.86
N GLY A 180 11.51 -8.73 2.32
CA GLY A 180 10.40 -8.31 1.45
C GLY A 180 10.77 -7.11 0.59
N PHE A 181 11.30 -6.06 1.23
CA PHE A 181 11.75 -4.85 0.55
C PHE A 181 12.85 -5.13 -0.48
N SER A 182 13.84 -5.97 -0.12
CA SER A 182 14.90 -6.36 -1.05
C SER A 182 14.35 -7.12 -2.27
N MET A 183 13.43 -8.06 -2.06
CA MET A 183 12.78 -8.78 -3.15
C MET A 183 12.00 -7.84 -4.07
N GLU A 184 11.23 -6.90 -3.50
CA GLU A 184 10.48 -5.90 -4.26
C GLU A 184 11.41 -5.03 -5.12
N VAL A 185 12.47 -4.48 -4.51
CA VAL A 185 13.46 -3.63 -5.19
C VAL A 185 14.16 -4.37 -6.33
N VAL A 186 14.64 -5.59 -6.07
CA VAL A 186 15.34 -6.38 -7.08
C VAL A 186 14.41 -6.79 -8.22
N ALA A 187 13.19 -7.25 -7.91
CA ALA A 187 12.20 -7.67 -8.89
C ALA A 187 11.80 -6.54 -9.84
N ASP A 188 11.52 -5.36 -9.29
CA ASP A 188 11.16 -4.18 -10.10
C ASP A 188 12.33 -3.67 -10.92
N ASN A 189 13.57 -3.70 -10.40
CA ASN A 189 14.73 -3.33 -11.18
C ASN A 189 14.98 -4.31 -12.34
N GLN A 190 14.86 -5.61 -12.11
CA GLN A 190 14.93 -6.63 -13.17
C GLN A 190 13.89 -6.36 -14.27
N LYS A 191 12.64 -6.09 -13.88
CA LYS A 191 11.56 -5.75 -14.82
C LYS A 191 11.85 -4.46 -15.58
N ARG A 192 12.39 -3.44 -14.91
CA ARG A 192 12.74 -2.15 -15.52
C ARG A 192 13.83 -2.29 -16.57
N VAL A 193 14.92 -3.00 -16.25
CA VAL A 193 16.04 -3.24 -17.17
C VAL A 193 15.57 -4.04 -18.38
N PHE A 194 14.78 -5.10 -18.16
CA PHE A 194 14.20 -5.90 -19.24
C PHE A 194 13.37 -5.04 -20.20
N LYS A 195 12.51 -4.17 -19.68
CA LYS A 195 11.69 -3.26 -20.52
C LYS A 195 12.50 -2.25 -21.33
N GLN A 196 13.71 -1.92 -20.90
CA GLN A 196 14.59 -0.97 -21.62
C GLN A 196 15.37 -1.65 -22.74
N GLN A 197 15.67 -2.94 -22.59
CA GLN A 197 16.54 -3.68 -23.52
C GLN A 197 15.78 -4.50 -24.56
N LYS A 198 14.53 -4.90 -24.27
CA LYS A 198 13.79 -5.89 -25.06
C LYS A 198 12.49 -5.33 -25.63
N ASN A 199 12.04 -5.90 -26.75
CA ASN A 199 10.73 -5.61 -27.29
C ASN A 199 9.65 -6.31 -26.45
N THR A 200 9.08 -5.57 -25.50
CA THR A 200 8.07 -6.07 -24.55
C THR A 200 6.73 -6.44 -25.19
N HIS A 201 6.56 -6.24 -26.49
CA HIS A 201 5.38 -6.77 -27.20
C HIS A 201 5.54 -8.24 -27.55
N GLN A 202 6.76 -8.73 -27.77
CA GLN A 202 7.03 -10.11 -28.17
C GLN A 202 7.68 -10.94 -27.05
N GLU A 203 8.50 -10.31 -26.21
CA GLU A 203 9.23 -10.98 -25.14
C GLU A 203 8.63 -10.68 -23.76
N PHE A 204 8.69 -11.67 -22.86
CA PHE A 204 8.32 -11.55 -21.45
C PHE A 204 9.49 -11.92 -20.53
N ILE A 205 9.53 -11.34 -19.34
CA ILE A 205 10.60 -11.60 -18.37
C ILE A 205 10.41 -12.96 -17.71
N GLN A 206 11.45 -13.79 -17.75
CA GLN A 206 11.45 -15.14 -17.17
C GLN A 206 12.78 -15.50 -16.49
N THR A 207 13.58 -14.48 -16.16
CA THR A 207 14.93 -14.62 -15.57
C THR A 207 14.99 -14.00 -14.18
N GLY A 208 15.97 -14.41 -13.37
CA GLY A 208 16.15 -13.87 -12.02
C GLY A 208 15.00 -14.26 -11.09
N LEU A 209 14.44 -13.28 -10.34
CA LEU A 209 13.32 -13.54 -9.44
C LEU A 209 12.05 -13.94 -10.20
N TRP A 210 11.88 -13.43 -11.42
CA TRP A 210 10.75 -13.76 -12.28
C TRP A 210 10.76 -15.21 -12.75
N ALA A 211 11.91 -15.89 -12.72
CA ALA A 211 11.98 -17.35 -12.96
C ALA A 211 11.40 -18.17 -11.80
N ARG A 212 11.39 -17.61 -10.59
CA ARG A 212 10.99 -18.30 -9.34
C ARG A 212 9.55 -18.00 -8.94
N SER A 213 9.05 -16.82 -9.26
CA SER A 213 7.65 -16.40 -9.08
C SER A 213 7.25 -15.50 -10.23
N ARG A 214 5.98 -15.57 -10.67
CA ARG A 214 5.47 -14.66 -11.71
C ARG A 214 5.25 -13.24 -11.20
N HIS A 215 5.10 -13.04 -9.88
CA HIS A 215 4.91 -11.73 -9.25
C HIS A 215 5.77 -11.60 -7.99
N PRO A 216 7.12 -11.64 -8.12
CA PRO A 216 8.02 -11.63 -6.97
C PRO A 216 8.02 -10.28 -6.24
N ASN A 217 7.73 -9.19 -6.95
CA ASN A 217 7.60 -7.86 -6.35
C ASN A 217 6.40 -7.79 -5.39
N TYR A 218 5.25 -8.35 -5.78
CA TYR A 218 4.07 -8.41 -4.91
C TYR A 218 4.26 -9.35 -3.72
N PHE A 219 5.01 -10.44 -3.89
CA PHE A 219 5.39 -11.26 -2.74
C PHE A 219 6.26 -10.47 -1.76
N GLY A 220 7.22 -9.70 -2.27
CA GLY A 220 8.05 -8.79 -1.46
C GLY A 220 7.22 -7.77 -0.68
N GLU A 221 6.26 -7.12 -1.34
CA GLU A 221 5.34 -6.17 -0.74
C GLU A 221 4.45 -6.82 0.36
N ILE A 222 3.93 -8.02 0.12
CA ILE A 222 3.17 -8.76 1.15
C ILE A 222 4.07 -9.08 2.34
N LEU A 223 5.28 -9.57 2.09
CA LEU A 223 6.21 -9.99 3.15
C LEU A 223 6.63 -8.80 4.03
N LEU A 224 6.85 -7.62 3.44
CA LEU A 224 7.21 -6.45 4.22
C LEU A 224 6.06 -5.93 5.07
N TRP A 225 4.81 -6.00 4.60
CA TRP A 225 3.64 -5.61 5.41
C TRP A 225 3.35 -6.63 6.52
N ILE A 226 3.61 -7.93 6.29
CA ILE A 226 3.65 -8.93 7.36
C ILE A 226 4.72 -8.57 8.39
N GLY A 227 5.91 -8.14 7.94
CA GLY A 227 6.97 -7.62 8.81
C GLY A 227 6.50 -6.47 9.70
N VAL A 228 5.85 -5.45 9.11
CA VAL A 228 5.26 -4.33 9.85
C VAL A 228 4.24 -4.80 10.89
N ALA A 229 3.34 -5.71 10.53
CA ALA A 229 2.34 -6.25 11.45
C ALA A 229 2.98 -7.00 12.64
N ILE A 230 4.06 -7.76 12.40
CA ILE A 230 4.80 -8.47 13.45
C ILE A 230 5.52 -7.50 14.39
N ILE A 231 6.12 -6.42 13.86
CA ILE A 231 6.73 -5.37 14.69
C ILE A 231 5.65 -4.68 15.56
N ALA A 232 4.50 -4.39 14.96
CA ALA A 232 3.39 -3.69 15.62
C ALA A 232 2.74 -4.52 16.73
N TYR A 233 2.50 -5.82 16.49
CA TYR A 233 1.66 -6.70 17.29
C TYR A 233 1.82 -6.55 18.82
N PRO A 234 3.03 -6.59 19.41
CA PRO A 234 3.12 -6.61 20.87
C PRO A 234 2.79 -5.26 21.53
N ALA A 235 2.60 -4.17 20.76
CA ALA A 235 2.24 -2.85 21.27
C ALA A 235 0.75 -2.55 21.09
N LEU A 236 0.03 -3.42 20.36
CA LEU A 236 -1.39 -3.30 20.14
C LEU A 236 -2.13 -3.81 21.38
N TYR A 237 -3.04 -2.99 21.89
CA TYR A 237 -3.88 -3.31 23.04
C TYR A 237 -5.37 -3.23 22.67
N GLN A 238 -6.20 -4.05 23.33
CA GLN A 238 -7.65 -4.08 23.12
C GLN A 238 -8.05 -4.18 21.63
N TRP A 239 -8.87 -3.26 21.12
CA TRP A 239 -9.37 -3.30 19.75
C TRP A 239 -8.33 -2.91 18.70
N GLN A 240 -7.16 -2.38 19.09
CA GLN A 240 -6.09 -2.04 18.14
C GLN A 240 -5.60 -3.26 17.36
N VAL A 241 -5.76 -4.48 17.90
CA VAL A 241 -5.41 -5.73 17.20
C VAL A 241 -6.15 -5.91 15.88
N VAL A 242 -7.31 -5.25 15.68
CA VAL A 242 -8.05 -5.25 14.40
C VAL A 242 -7.21 -4.65 13.26
N THR A 243 -6.28 -3.73 13.57
CA THR A 243 -5.40 -3.12 12.56
C THR A 243 -4.41 -4.11 11.93
N LEU A 244 -4.23 -5.30 12.53
CA LEU A 244 -3.49 -6.43 11.93
C LEU A 244 -4.19 -7.03 10.70
N ILE A 245 -5.37 -6.55 10.33
CA ILE A 245 -5.97 -6.86 9.03
C ILE A 245 -5.14 -6.31 7.85
N SER A 246 -4.19 -5.41 8.09
CA SER A 246 -3.33 -4.78 7.09
C SER A 246 -2.72 -5.77 6.07
N PRO A 247 -1.99 -6.84 6.45
CA PRO A 247 -1.42 -7.76 5.46
C PRO A 247 -2.48 -8.53 4.67
N LEU A 248 -3.61 -8.89 5.30
CA LEU A 248 -4.72 -9.56 4.60
C LEU A 248 -5.34 -8.64 3.55
N PHE A 249 -5.47 -7.36 3.87
CA PHE A 249 -5.95 -6.34 2.95
C PHE A 249 -4.98 -6.16 1.77
N VAL A 250 -3.66 -6.06 2.02
CA VAL A 250 -2.64 -5.99 0.97
C VAL A 250 -2.68 -7.24 0.08
N ILE A 251 -2.78 -8.44 0.65
CA ILE A 251 -2.93 -9.69 -0.11
C ILE A 251 -4.16 -9.64 -1.01
N LEU A 252 -5.31 -9.21 -0.48
CA LEU A 252 -6.55 -9.13 -1.25
C LEU A 252 -6.46 -8.11 -2.39
N LEU A 253 -5.90 -6.92 -2.13
CA LEU A 253 -5.69 -5.90 -3.16
C LEU A 253 -4.78 -6.40 -4.29
N LEU A 254 -3.62 -6.95 -3.92
CA LEU A 254 -2.61 -7.37 -4.88
C LEU A 254 -3.04 -8.64 -5.62
N THR A 255 -3.77 -9.57 -5.01
CA THR A 255 -4.12 -10.83 -5.68
C THR A 255 -5.44 -10.79 -6.46
N LYS A 256 -6.42 -9.99 -6.01
CA LYS A 256 -7.79 -10.01 -6.55
C LYS A 256 -8.21 -8.73 -7.25
N ILE A 257 -7.87 -7.56 -6.70
CA ILE A 257 -8.45 -6.29 -7.16
C ILE A 257 -7.60 -5.64 -8.24
N SER A 258 -6.35 -5.29 -7.94
CA SER A 258 -5.56 -4.37 -8.78
C SER A 258 -4.20 -4.89 -9.22
N GLY A 259 -3.71 -5.97 -8.60
CA GLY A 259 -2.35 -6.48 -8.89
C GLY A 259 -2.33 -7.59 -9.94
N ILE A 260 -2.24 -8.83 -9.46
CA ILE A 260 -1.95 -10.05 -10.22
C ILE A 260 -3.04 -10.33 -11.26
N SER A 261 -4.31 -10.22 -10.90
CA SER A 261 -5.44 -10.53 -11.79
C SER A 261 -5.39 -9.70 -13.08
N LEU A 262 -5.25 -8.38 -12.96
CA LEU A 262 -5.16 -7.46 -14.08
C LEU A 262 -3.88 -7.69 -14.91
N GLN A 263 -2.74 -7.89 -14.25
CA GLN A 263 -1.47 -8.12 -14.96
C GLN A 263 -1.47 -9.45 -15.73
N GLU A 264 -2.04 -10.51 -15.15
CA GLU A 264 -2.17 -11.81 -15.80
C GLU A 264 -3.14 -11.74 -16.98
N GLU A 265 -4.26 -11.00 -16.86
CA GLU A 265 -5.18 -10.81 -17.98
C GLU A 265 -4.51 -10.06 -19.13
N GLN A 266 -3.81 -8.96 -18.85
CA GLN A 266 -3.05 -8.21 -19.85
C GLN A 266 -1.94 -9.05 -20.48
N ALA A 267 -1.24 -9.85 -19.69
CA ALA A 267 -0.20 -10.75 -20.19
C ALA A 267 -0.78 -11.86 -21.09
N ASN A 268 -1.92 -12.45 -20.72
CA ASN A 268 -2.60 -13.44 -21.55
C ASN A 268 -3.13 -12.83 -22.85
N LYS A 269 -3.61 -11.57 -22.84
CA LYS A 269 -4.00 -10.86 -24.08
C LYS A 269 -2.82 -10.61 -25.02
N ARG A 270 -1.60 -10.47 -24.49
CA ARG A 270 -0.39 -10.17 -25.28
C ARG A 270 0.35 -11.41 -25.75
N TRP A 271 0.45 -12.42 -24.88
CA TRP A 271 1.33 -13.58 -25.07
C TRP A 271 0.60 -14.91 -24.93
N GLY A 272 -0.73 -14.92 -24.85
CA GLY A 272 -1.54 -16.12 -24.63
C GLY A 272 -1.30 -17.22 -25.66
N ASP A 273 -1.06 -16.86 -26.91
CA ASP A 273 -0.82 -17.82 -27.99
C ASP A 273 0.66 -18.25 -28.10
N ASN A 274 1.55 -17.66 -27.29
CA ASN A 274 2.97 -18.00 -27.29
C ASN A 274 3.23 -19.27 -26.44
N THR A 275 3.79 -20.30 -27.07
CA THR A 275 4.09 -21.60 -26.45
C THR A 275 5.08 -21.48 -25.28
N ASP A 276 6.09 -20.62 -25.40
CA ASP A 276 7.08 -20.38 -24.34
C ASP A 276 6.44 -19.70 -23.13
N TYR A 277 5.52 -18.76 -23.37
CA TYR A 277 4.78 -18.10 -22.30
C TYR A 277 3.89 -19.09 -21.53
N GLN A 278 3.22 -19.98 -22.25
CA GLN A 278 2.41 -21.04 -21.61
C GLN A 278 3.29 -22.03 -20.82
N ALA A 279 4.46 -22.40 -21.35
CA ALA A 279 5.43 -23.23 -20.62
C ALA A 279 5.93 -22.54 -19.35
N TYR A 280 6.25 -21.24 -19.43
CA TYR A 280 6.62 -20.41 -18.29
C TYR A 280 5.49 -20.35 -17.23
N LYS A 281 4.26 -20.13 -17.66
CA LYS A 281 3.09 -20.05 -16.75
C LYS A 281 2.81 -21.35 -16.01
N LYS A 282 3.05 -22.50 -16.66
CA LYS A 282 2.92 -23.84 -16.06
C LYS A 282 4.03 -24.12 -15.05
N ARG A 283 5.28 -23.75 -15.34
CA ARG A 283 6.42 -24.07 -14.47
C ARG A 283 6.61 -23.09 -13.31
N THR A 284 6.17 -21.84 -13.45
CA THR A 284 6.43 -20.76 -12.49
C THR A 284 5.18 -20.44 -11.66
N PRO A 285 5.25 -20.54 -10.32
CA PRO A 285 4.12 -20.24 -9.45
C PRO A 285 3.76 -18.75 -9.53
N VAL A 286 2.51 -18.43 -9.19
CA VAL A 286 1.99 -17.06 -9.30
C VAL A 286 2.68 -16.11 -8.33
N LEU A 287 2.77 -16.48 -7.06
CA LEU A 287 3.13 -15.56 -5.99
C LEU A 287 4.30 -16.07 -5.13
N ILE A 288 4.14 -17.24 -4.48
CA ILE A 288 5.16 -17.80 -3.59
C ILE A 288 6.36 -18.28 -4.43
N PRO A 289 7.57 -17.73 -4.25
CA PRO A 289 8.74 -18.12 -5.04
C PRO A 289 9.19 -19.55 -4.76
N LYS A 290 9.63 -20.26 -5.82
CA LYS A 290 10.33 -21.53 -5.67
C LYS A 290 11.71 -21.32 -5.02
N LEU A 291 11.90 -21.84 -3.81
CA LEU A 291 13.19 -21.81 -3.11
C LEU A 291 14.20 -22.76 -3.76
N PHE A 292 13.74 -23.96 -4.13
CA PHE A 292 14.55 -24.98 -4.79
C PHE A 292 14.06 -25.17 -6.23
N GLY A 293 15.03 -25.36 -7.13
CA GLY A 293 14.79 -25.60 -8.56
C GLY A 293 14.79 -27.09 -8.84
#